data_AF-K1R0Z3-F1
#
_entry.id   AF-K1R0Z3-F1
#
_cell.length_a   1.000
_cell.length_b   1.000
_cell.length_c   1.000
_cell.angle_alpha   90.00
_cell.angle_beta   90.00
_cell.angle_gamma   90.00
#
_symmetry.space_group_name_H-M   'P 1'
#
loop_
_entity.id
_entity.type
_entity.pdbx_description
1 polymer ?
#
loop_
_entity_poly.entity_id
_entity_poly.type
_entity_poly.pdbx_seq_one_letter_code
_entity_poly.pdbx_strand_id
1 'polypeptide(L)' 'MARLLALSQKDDGKLFTWGWNEHGMCATGDENNVVRPTQVKAVSNLLSVDGGAGAGHCFILCQDKD' A
#
# COMPACT_ATOMS: atom_id res chain seq x y z
N MET A 1 -10.91 3.30 -8.90
CA MET A 1 -9.83 3.99 -8.15
C MET A 1 -9.29 3.06 -7.08
N ALA A 2 -7.99 2.79 -7.06
CA ALA A 2 -7.32 2.19 -5.90
C ALA A 2 -7.35 3.16 -4.73
N ARG A 3 -7.48 2.65 -3.50
CA ARG A 3 -7.43 3.45 -2.28
C ARG A 3 -6.28 2.91 -1.44
N LEU A 4 -5.38 3.81 -1.06
CA LEU A 4 -4.22 3.48 -0.24
C LEU A 4 -4.54 3.88 1.21
N LEU A 5 -4.24 3.01 2.16
CA LEU A 5 -4.21 3.36 3.57
C LEU A 5 -2.97 2.72 4.18
N ALA A 6 -2.07 3.57 4.63
CA ALA A 6 -1.00 3.13 5.48
C ALA A 6 -1.36 3.38 6.95
N LEU A 7 -1.06 2.40 7.80
CA LEU A 7 -1.16 2.54 9.24
C LEU A 7 0.26 2.51 9.80
N SER A 8 0.77 3.67 10.21
CA SER A 8 2.06 3.75 10.89
C SER A 8 1.86 4.04 12.38
N GLN A 9 2.75 3.48 13.20
CA GLN A 9 2.91 3.64 14.66
C GLN A 9 2.35 2.55 15.58
N LYS A 10 1.18 1.93 15.36
CA LYS A 10 0.66 0.91 16.31
C LYS A 10 0.93 -0.56 15.94
N ASP A 11 1.15 -0.88 14.66
CA ASP A 11 1.23 -2.28 14.16
C ASP A 11 2.58 -2.62 13.50
N ASP A 12 3.72 -2.23 14.08
CA ASP A 12 5.08 -2.50 13.57
C ASP A 12 5.42 -1.86 12.20
N GLY A 13 4.67 -0.83 11.77
CA GLY A 13 4.95 -0.14 10.50
C GLY A 13 4.58 -0.98 9.27
N LYS A 14 3.37 -1.55 9.27
CA LYS A 14 2.83 -2.35 8.17
C LYS A 14 2.06 -1.48 7.18
N LEU A 15 2.28 -1.76 5.89
CA LEU A 15 1.55 -1.14 4.79
C LEU A 15 0.40 -2.04 4.34
N PHE A 16 -0.78 -1.44 4.11
CA PHE A 16 -1.94 -2.14 3.57
C PHE A 16 -2.47 -1.45 2.30
N THR A 17 -2.97 -2.24 1.37
CA THR A 17 -3.52 -1.77 0.08
C THR A 17 -4.85 -2.44 -0.21
N TRP A 18 -5.74 -1.74 -0.92
CA TRP A 18 -6.95 -2.34 -1.49
C TRP A 18 -7.53 -1.52 -2.64
N GLY A 19 -8.51 -2.10 -3.33
CA GLY A 19 -9.30 -1.47 -4.38
C GLY A 19 -9.09 -2.12 -5.73
N TRP A 20 -9.32 -1.31 -6.77
CA TRP A 20 -9.10 -1.71 -8.16
C TRP A 20 -7.62 -1.99 -8.40
N ASN A 21 -7.28 -3.12 -9.01
CA ASN A 21 -5.90 -3.61 -9.11
C ASN A 21 -5.49 -4.01 -10.54
N GLU A 22 -6.18 -3.53 -11.56
CA GLU A 22 -5.99 -3.97 -12.95
C GLU A 22 -4.57 -3.76 -13.52
N HIS A 23 -3.74 -2.93 -12.88
CA HIS A 23 -2.33 -2.74 -13.24
C HIS A 23 -1.37 -3.09 -12.10
N GLY A 24 -1.79 -3.93 -11.14
CA GLY A 24 -0.94 -4.35 -10.02
C GLY A 24 -0.67 -3.28 -8.95
N MET A 25 -1.45 -2.20 -8.93
CA MET A 25 -1.32 -1.06 -8.03
C MET A 25 -1.52 -1.37 -6.53
N CYS A 26 -2.05 -2.53 -6.18
CA CYS A 26 -2.15 -2.99 -4.79
C CYS A 26 -0.88 -3.72 -4.31
N ALA A 27 0.12 -3.94 -5.16
CA ALA A 27 1.37 -4.61 -4.79
C ALA A 27 1.17 -6.01 -4.15
N THR A 28 0.14 -6.73 -4.57
CA THR A 28 -0.17 -8.12 -4.16
C THR A 28 0.57 -9.18 -4.99
N GLY A 29 1.25 -8.77 -6.06
CA GLY A 29 1.91 -9.67 -7.02
C GLY A 29 0.98 -10.18 -8.13
N ASP A 30 -0.26 -9.70 -8.18
CA ASP A 30 -1.26 -10.01 -9.22
C ASP A 30 -2.08 -8.76 -9.58
N GLU A 31 -3.00 -8.91 -10.53
CA GLU A 31 -3.91 -7.84 -11.01
C GLU A 31 -5.35 -8.01 -10.48
N ASN A 32 -5.55 -8.92 -9.52
CA ASN A 32 -6.86 -9.19 -8.95
C ASN A 32 -7.29 -8.04 -8.03
N ASN A 33 -8.54 -7.60 -8.16
CA ASN A 33 -9.09 -6.58 -7.28
C ASN A 33 -9.01 -7.00 -5.81
N VAL A 34 -8.50 -6.09 -4.99
CA VAL A 34 -8.28 -6.32 -3.57
C VAL A 34 -9.46 -5.74 -2.81
N VAL A 35 -10.42 -6.59 -2.42
CA VAL A 35 -11.69 -6.14 -1.81
C VAL A 35 -11.59 -5.88 -0.30
N ARG A 36 -10.46 -6.23 0.32
CA ARG A 36 -10.18 -6.02 1.75
C ARG A 36 -8.74 -5.55 1.92
N PRO A 37 -8.43 -4.71 2.93
CA PRO A 37 -7.06 -4.29 3.21
C PRO A 37 -6.12 -5.49 3.30
N THR A 38 -5.12 -5.52 2.41
CA THR A 38 -4.14 -6.61 2.31
C THR A 38 -2.76 -6.06 2.58
N GLN A 39 -1.98 -6.78 3.39
CA GLN A 39 -0.64 -6.34 3.76
C GLN A 39 0.31 -6.44 2.56
N VAL A 40 1.01 -5.36 2.24
CA VAL A 40 2.13 -5.36 1.30
C VAL A 40 3.36 -5.88 2.02
N LYS A 41 3.74 -7.13 1.74
CA LYS A 41 4.86 -7.80 2.42
C LYS A 41 6.25 -7.32 1.98
N ALA A 42 6.33 -6.63 0.85
CA ALA A 42 7.57 -6.09 0.30
C ALA A 42 8.13 -4.93 1.13
N VAL A 43 7.33 -4.35 2.03
CA VAL A 43 7.70 -3.18 2.84
C VAL A 43 7.36 -3.45 4.30
N SER A 44 8.28 -3.12 5.21
CA SER A 44 8.13 -3.31 6.66
C SER A 44 8.97 -2.29 7.43
N ASN A 45 8.80 -2.19 8.75
CA ASN A 45 9.53 -1.24 9.60
C ASN A 45 9.33 0.24 9.23
N LEU A 46 8.15 0.59 8.74
CA LEU A 46 7.86 1.97 8.33
C LEU A 46 7.57 2.88 9.54
N LEU A 47 8.24 4.04 9.59
CA LEU A 47 7.97 5.12 10.54
C LEU A 47 6.75 5.94 10.11
N SER A 48 6.71 6.31 8.84
CA SER A 48 5.64 7.09 8.24
C SER A 48 5.42 6.65 6.80
N VAL A 49 4.19 6.83 6.32
CA VAL A 49 3.84 6.55 4.94
C VAL A 49 2.85 7.60 4.47
N ASP A 50 3.10 8.11 3.28
CA ASP A 50 2.16 8.90 2.50
C ASP A 50 1.98 8.26 1.11
N GLY A 51 0.89 8.53 0.43
CA GLY A 51 0.62 7.89 -0.86
C GLY A 51 -0.53 8.50 -1.63
N GLY A 52 -0.46 8.33 -2.95
CA GLY A 52 -1.46 8.83 -3.88
C GLY A 52 -1.73 7.84 -5.01
N ALA A 53 -2.94 7.87 -5.54
CA ALA A 53 -3.35 7.09 -6.71
C ALA A 53 -4.00 8.01 -7.76
N GLY A 54 -3.58 7.85 -9.01
CA GLY A 54 -4.11 8.53 -10.19
C GLY A 54 -4.73 7.56 -11.21
N ALA A 55 -5.03 8.04 -12.41
CA ALA A 55 -5.77 7.30 -13.44
C ALA A 55 -5.07 6.03 -13.98
N GLY A 56 -3.81 5.77 -13.60
CA GLY A 56 -3.08 4.58 -14.01
C GLY A 56 -1.80 4.33 -13.22
N HIS A 57 -1.61 4.99 -12.08
CA HIS A 57 -0.42 4.83 -11.26
C HIS A 57 -0.73 5.07 -9.79
N CYS A 58 0.07 4.47 -8.93
CA CYS A 58 0.13 4.74 -7.50
C CYS A 58 1.57 5.01 -7.10
N PHE A 59 1.76 5.85 -6.09
CA PHE A 59 3.06 6.03 -5.46
C PHE A 59 2.91 5.94 -3.95
N ILE A 60 3.99 5.53 -3.31
CA ILE A 60 4.11 5.44 -1.86
C ILE A 60 5.41 6.14 -1.49
N LEU A 61 5.30 7.09 -0.59
CA LEU A 61 6.44 7.69 0.09
C LEU A 61 6.51 7.05 1.47
N CYS A 62 7.62 6.39 1.80
CA CYS A 62 7.80 5.80 3.10
C CYS A 62 9.10 6.28 3.74
N GLN A 63 9.06 6.43 5.07
CA GLN A 63 10.24 6.64 5.88
C GLN A 63 10.49 5.36 6.66
N ASP A 64 11.68 4.78 6.50
CA ASP A 64 12.10 3.62 7.28
C ASP A 64 12.44 4.06 8.71
N LYS A 65 12.22 3.15 9.67
CA LYS A 65 12.90 3.19 10.96
C LYS A 65 14.27 2.56 10.71
N ASP A 66 15.33 3.34 10.92
CA ASP A 66 16.77 3.02 10.70
C ASP A 66 17.16 1.53 10.76
#